data_AF-A0A7J6ULD5-F1
#
_entry.id   AF-A0A7J6ULD5-F1
#
_cell.length_a   1.000
_cell.length_b   1.000
_cell.length_c   1.000
_cell.angle_alpha   90.00
_cell.angle_beta   90.00
_cell.angle_gamma   90.00
#
_symmetry.space_group_name_H-M   'P 1'
#
loop_
_entity.id
_entity.type
_entity.pdbx_description
1 polymer ?
#
loop_
_entity_poly.entity_id
_entity_poly.type
_entity_poly.pdbx_seq_one_letter_code
_entity_poly.pdbx_strand_id
1 'polypeptide(L)'
;HKDNSESVCYTTLHCNYVRNISIRNECIHNNAIHHSGSDGNNNNNNYAHNYVHNKHYVHDNNYTYHHYSVHHNNYAYHHYSVYNNNNHHYPRNNNNWNHNDCFYDNDYDYWRKGDEALVKFGASDMGKLWNSGDVYMNVADVNNYDRIHNQERLVPWMKQWREKTGNDQRIFLTYGDIKQHSGNRMLAFVDTFRKFLEESVTAEDMAVIAPIGLSFDTEHMQPEDIKKTLLKAQQMKKDVSKKMGYPTGSLLIDFAIEGQKNTLGTQYIMEYADHATMMLYRNAIDGDYADDLVYRMNYMMTEQCAVCTQPGWENLKAKITIMLEGSCTVGKYCHKLSTCAVDTAAYPDSEGGIEYVWNTLNTLRERTVTDGILTREQFDHLYDINGTLYAVNDWEWTRCAYGDDFSREMGFSNCNSYHLMAAQCRAQ
;
A
#
# COMPACT_ATOMS: atom_id res chain seq x y z
N HIS A 1 51.34 -37.26 6.14
CA HIS A 1 50.29 -37.51 5.14
C HIS A 1 48.98 -37.66 5.92
N LYS A 2 48.34 -36.54 6.28
CA LYS A 2 47.47 -35.62 5.49
C LYS A 2 46.02 -36.06 5.66
N ASP A 3 45.32 -35.46 6.63
CA ASP A 3 44.38 -34.31 6.50
C ASP A 3 42.96 -34.87 6.21
N ASN A 4 42.05 -35.01 7.18
CA ASN A 4 41.31 -33.98 7.93
C ASN A 4 40.81 -32.81 7.06
N SER A 5 39.57 -32.92 6.57
CA SER A 5 38.76 -31.75 6.22
C SER A 5 37.27 -32.07 6.43
N GLU A 6 36.81 -31.91 7.66
CA GLU A 6 35.42 -31.53 7.90
C GLU A 6 35.27 -30.06 7.49
N SER A 7 34.59 -29.82 6.38
CA SER A 7 34.18 -28.47 6.00
C SER A 7 32.94 -28.09 6.83
N VAL A 8 33.17 -27.42 7.95
CA VAL A 8 32.16 -26.68 8.70
C VAL A 8 32.01 -25.31 8.04
N CYS A 9 30.90 -25.05 7.36
CA CYS A 9 30.54 -23.69 6.96
C CYS A 9 29.88 -22.99 8.15
N TYR A 10 30.58 -22.01 8.71
CA TYR A 10 30.01 -21.03 9.63
C TYR A 10 29.38 -19.90 8.80
N THR A 11 28.10 -19.61 9.04
CA THR A 11 27.53 -18.30 8.71
C THR A 11 27.18 -17.62 10.03
N THR A 12 27.89 -16.54 10.34
CA THR A 12 27.66 -15.70 11.52
C THR A 12 26.48 -14.78 11.24
N LEU A 13 25.33 -15.04 11.84
CA LEU A 13 24.25 -14.06 11.95
C LEU A 13 24.30 -13.47 13.37
N HIS A 14 24.62 -12.19 13.48
CA HIS A 14 24.49 -11.46 14.74
C HIS A 14 23.01 -11.17 15.01
N CYS A 15 22.36 -12.06 15.76
CA CYS A 15 21.10 -11.75 16.44
C CYS A 15 21.35 -11.73 17.95
N ASN A 16 21.39 -10.53 18.53
CA ASN A 16 21.21 -10.37 19.96
C ASN A 16 19.73 -10.64 20.27
N TYR A 17 19.40 -11.87 20.66
CA TYR A 17 18.49 -12.25 21.77
C TYR A 17 18.13 -13.76 21.66
N VAL A 18 18.21 -14.45 22.80
CA VAL A 18 17.78 -15.84 23.13
C VAL A 18 18.80 -16.98 22.92
N ARG A 19 18.97 -17.76 24.00
CA ARG A 19 19.98 -18.81 24.26
C ARG A 19 19.65 -20.17 23.59
N ASN A 20 20.70 -20.82 23.09
CA ASN A 20 20.95 -22.27 22.92
C ASN A 20 19.77 -23.25 22.74
N ILE A 21 19.62 -23.78 21.51
CA ILE A 21 19.09 -25.13 21.27
C ILE A 21 20.12 -25.88 20.39
N SER A 22 20.53 -27.07 20.82
CA SER A 22 21.41 -27.99 20.08
C SER A 22 20.54 -29.07 19.44
N ILE A 23 20.68 -29.28 18.12
CA ILE A 23 20.04 -30.40 17.41
C ILE A 23 21.16 -31.30 16.86
N ARG A 24 21.14 -32.59 17.24
CA ARG A 24 21.93 -33.65 16.61
C ARG A 24 21.13 -34.23 15.45
N ASN A 25 21.73 -34.32 14.26
CA ASN A 25 21.17 -35.07 13.14
C ASN A 25 21.80 -36.48 13.11
N GLU A 26 20.97 -37.52 13.16
CA GLU A 26 21.35 -38.88 12.76
C GLU A 26 20.75 -39.16 11.37
N CYS A 27 21.60 -39.54 10.41
CA CYS A 27 21.15 -39.96 9.08
C CYS A 27 20.69 -41.43 9.12
N ILE A 28 19.44 -41.70 8.74
CA ILE A 28 18.95 -43.07 8.50
C ILE A 28 18.60 -43.21 7.01
N HIS A 29 19.31 -44.09 6.31
CA HIS A 29 18.95 -44.56 4.98
C HIS A 29 17.84 -45.63 5.09
N ASN A 30 16.81 -45.57 4.24
CA ASN A 30 15.98 -46.75 3.97
C ASN A 30 15.44 -46.82 2.53
N ASN A 31 15.39 -48.07 2.06
CA ASN A 31 15.27 -48.54 0.68
C ASN A 31 13.85 -48.47 0.09
N ALA A 32 13.80 -48.34 -1.24
CA ALA A 32 12.58 -48.38 -2.06
C ALA A 32 11.87 -49.75 -2.04
N ILE A 33 10.54 -49.72 -2.07
CA ILE A 33 9.68 -50.88 -2.37
C ILE A 33 8.82 -50.54 -3.58
N HIS A 34 8.99 -51.32 -4.66
CA HIS A 34 8.16 -51.31 -5.87
C HIS A 34 6.89 -52.15 -5.67
N HIS A 35 5.75 -51.67 -6.16
CA HIS A 35 4.65 -52.53 -6.59
C HIS A 35 4.19 -52.18 -8.01
N SER A 36 4.24 -53.20 -8.87
CA SER A 36 3.81 -53.26 -10.26
C SER A 36 2.37 -53.75 -10.36
N GLY A 37 1.64 -53.23 -11.35
CA GLY A 37 0.30 -53.69 -11.76
C GLY A 37 -0.10 -53.09 -13.11
N SER A 38 0.19 -53.84 -14.18
CA SER A 38 -0.26 -53.75 -15.58
C SER A 38 -1.79 -53.96 -15.70
N ASP A 39 -2.60 -53.58 -16.70
CA ASP A 39 -2.56 -53.30 -18.15
C ASP A 39 -3.83 -52.45 -18.48
N GLY A 40 -4.04 -51.68 -19.57
CA GLY A 40 -3.30 -51.38 -20.80
C GLY A 40 -4.05 -50.38 -21.72
N ASN A 41 -3.28 -49.76 -22.65
CA ASN A 41 -3.59 -49.04 -23.92
C ASN A 41 -4.63 -47.86 -23.94
N ASN A 42 -4.38 -46.67 -24.52
CA ASN A 42 -3.37 -46.20 -25.50
C ASN A 42 -3.26 -44.64 -25.56
N ASN A 43 -2.02 -44.13 -25.71
CA ASN A 43 -1.51 -42.85 -26.28
C ASN A 43 -1.79 -41.47 -25.60
N ASN A 44 -0.82 -40.92 -24.82
CA ASN A 44 0.28 -39.95 -25.14
C ASN A 44 -0.19 -38.46 -25.19
N ASN A 45 0.24 -37.52 -24.33
CA ASN A 45 1.55 -37.21 -23.74
C ASN A 45 1.42 -36.75 -22.27
N ASN A 46 2.25 -37.27 -21.35
CA ASN A 46 2.44 -36.70 -20.01
C ASN A 46 3.92 -36.54 -19.69
N TYR A 47 4.37 -35.30 -19.45
CA TYR A 47 5.60 -35.00 -18.73
C TYR A 47 5.39 -35.39 -17.26
N ALA A 48 6.00 -36.50 -16.82
CA ALA A 48 5.97 -36.90 -15.43
C ALA A 48 6.96 -36.06 -14.61
N HIS A 49 6.44 -35.11 -13.81
CA HIS A 49 7.19 -34.47 -12.74
C HIS A 49 7.29 -35.44 -11.56
N ASN A 50 8.51 -35.91 -11.24
CA ASN A 50 8.75 -36.75 -10.06
C ASN A 50 8.74 -35.86 -8.80
N TYR A 51 7.67 -35.94 -8.01
CA TYR A 51 7.62 -35.38 -6.65
C TYR A 51 8.11 -36.44 -5.65
N VAL A 52 9.14 -36.10 -4.86
CA VAL A 52 9.51 -36.86 -3.68
C VAL A 52 8.90 -36.16 -2.46
N HIS A 53 7.93 -36.81 -1.81
CA HIS A 53 7.33 -36.33 -0.57
C HIS A 53 7.88 -37.13 0.61
N ASN A 54 8.68 -36.49 1.47
CA ASN A 54 8.99 -37.02 2.79
C ASN A 54 8.13 -36.28 3.82
N LYS A 55 7.33 -37.05 4.59
CA LYS A 55 6.57 -36.56 5.74
C LYS A 55 7.15 -37.20 7.00
N HIS A 56 7.56 -36.38 7.95
CA HIS A 56 7.94 -36.82 9.28
C HIS A 56 7.02 -36.20 10.33
N TYR A 57 6.56 -37.04 11.26
CA TYR A 57 5.73 -36.65 12.39
C TYR A 57 6.55 -36.84 13.66
N VAL A 58 6.71 -35.76 14.43
CA VAL A 58 7.29 -35.80 15.77
C VAL A 58 6.23 -35.30 16.73
N HIS A 59 5.85 -36.15 17.67
CA HIS A 59 4.93 -35.79 18.75
C HIS A 59 5.74 -35.53 20.01
N ASP A 60 5.58 -34.34 20.58
CA ASP A 60 5.90 -34.07 21.99
C ASP A 60 4.61 -33.61 22.68
N ASN A 61 4.48 -33.81 23.99
CA ASN A 61 3.23 -33.80 24.74
C ASN A 61 2.39 -32.51 24.65
N ASN A 62 2.91 -31.43 24.04
CA ASN A 62 2.22 -30.17 23.84
C ASN A 62 2.19 -29.67 22.37
N TYR A 63 2.87 -30.35 21.44
CA TYR A 63 3.01 -29.87 20.06
C TYR A 63 3.06 -31.01 19.05
N THR A 64 2.36 -30.83 17.92
CA THR A 64 2.53 -31.68 16.74
C THR A 64 3.31 -30.90 15.69
N TYR A 65 4.45 -31.45 15.28
CA TYR A 65 5.31 -30.87 14.25
C TYR A 65 5.04 -31.57 12.93
N HIS A 66 4.67 -30.78 11.93
CA HIS A 66 4.57 -31.24 10.56
C HIS A 66 5.76 -30.69 9.77
N HIS A 67 6.58 -31.59 9.24
CA HIS A 67 7.65 -31.25 8.31
C HIS A 67 7.30 -31.76 6.92
N TYR A 68 7.25 -30.83 5.97
CA TYR A 68 7.12 -31.14 4.55
C TYR A 68 8.35 -30.62 3.83
N SER A 69 9.00 -31.51 3.09
CA SER A 69 10.02 -31.12 2.12
C SER A 69 9.55 -31.45 0.72
N VAL A 70 9.60 -30.46 -0.16
CA VAL A 70 9.35 -30.61 -1.60
C VAL A 70 10.61 -30.15 -2.33
N HIS A 71 11.17 -31.04 -3.14
CA HIS A 71 12.32 -30.75 -3.99
C HIS A 71 11.85 -30.53 -5.43
N HIS A 72 12.14 -29.35 -5.99
CA HIS A 72 11.88 -29.04 -7.40
C HIS A 72 13.06 -28.28 -7.99
N ASN A 73 13.66 -28.82 -9.07
CA ASN A 73 14.72 -28.19 -9.88
C ASN A 73 15.70 -27.29 -9.10
N ASN A 74 16.57 -27.91 -8.29
CA ASN A 74 17.61 -27.26 -7.46
C ASN A 74 17.14 -26.35 -6.32
N TYR A 75 15.84 -26.28 -6.03
CA TYR A 75 15.30 -25.60 -4.85
C TYR A 75 14.68 -26.61 -3.87
N ALA A 76 15.05 -26.49 -2.59
CA ALA A 76 14.45 -27.22 -1.50
C ALA A 76 13.53 -26.27 -0.73
N TYR A 77 12.23 -26.55 -0.75
CA TYR A 77 11.26 -25.85 0.10
C TYR A 77 11.06 -26.66 1.37
N HIS A 78 11.27 -26.02 2.53
CA HIS A 78 10.98 -26.60 3.83
C HIS A 78 9.81 -25.87 4.45
N HIS A 79 8.71 -26.58 4.65
CA HIS A 79 7.55 -26.07 5.36
C HIS A 79 7.52 -26.68 6.76
N TYR A 80 7.51 -25.81 7.78
CA TYR A 80 7.32 -26.19 9.17
C TYR A 80 5.98 -25.65 9.65
N SER A 81 5.14 -26.51 10.20
CA SER A 81 3.92 -26.12 10.93
C SER A 81 4.00 -26.66 12.35
N VAL A 82 3.77 -25.76 13.32
CA VAL A 82 3.75 -26.07 14.75
C VAL A 82 2.33 -25.83 15.25
N TYR A 83 1.67 -26.87 15.74
CA TYR A 83 0.33 -26.77 16.32
C TYR A 83 0.42 -26.82 17.84
N ASN A 84 -0.07 -25.77 18.51
CA ASN A 84 -0.32 -25.79 19.95
C ASN A 84 -1.80 -26.12 20.20
N ASN A 85 -2.08 -27.11 21.05
CA ASN A 85 -3.43 -27.65 21.20
C ASN A 85 -4.41 -26.77 21.99
N ASN A 86 -3.99 -25.62 22.54
CA ASN A 86 -4.85 -24.78 23.38
C ASN A 86 -4.61 -23.27 23.13
N ASN A 87 -5.24 -22.68 22.11
CA ASN A 87 -5.79 -21.32 22.03
C ASN A 87 -5.92 -20.85 20.57
N HIS A 88 -7.04 -20.21 20.23
CA HIS A 88 -7.23 -19.48 18.98
C HIS A 88 -6.21 -18.34 18.88
N HIS A 89 -5.24 -18.47 17.99
CA HIS A 89 -4.40 -17.35 17.57
C HIS A 89 -4.14 -17.38 16.07
N TYR A 90 -4.35 -16.20 15.48
CA TYR A 90 -4.10 -15.86 14.09
C TYR A 90 -2.69 -16.29 13.66
N PRO A 91 -2.53 -16.87 12.46
CA PRO A 91 -1.22 -17.26 11.97
C PRO A 91 -0.36 -16.01 11.79
N ARG A 92 0.67 -15.85 12.64
CA ARG A 92 1.82 -15.01 12.28
C ARG A 92 2.53 -15.68 11.12
N ASN A 93 2.26 -15.22 9.91
CA ASN A 93 3.06 -15.55 8.74
C ASN A 93 4.45 -14.93 8.91
N ASN A 94 5.46 -15.78 8.92
CA ASN A 94 6.87 -15.42 9.13
C ASN A 94 7.57 -15.03 7.81
N ASN A 95 6.82 -14.47 6.85
CA ASN A 95 7.42 -13.83 5.68
C ASN A 95 7.55 -12.35 6.01
N ASN A 96 8.69 -11.74 5.70
CA ASN A 96 8.88 -10.29 5.74
C ASN A 96 7.97 -9.63 4.68
N TRP A 97 6.69 -9.49 4.97
CA TRP A 97 5.77 -8.64 4.21
C TRP A 97 5.96 -7.21 4.74
N ASN A 98 6.70 -6.36 4.02
CA ASN A 98 6.59 -4.92 4.21
C ASN A 98 5.29 -4.48 3.50
N HIS A 99 4.16 -4.60 4.20
CA HIS A 99 2.94 -3.91 3.82
C HIS A 99 3.19 -2.43 4.03
N ASN A 100 3.12 -1.60 2.99
CA ASN A 100 3.16 -0.14 3.09
C ASN A 100 1.92 0.39 2.34
N ASP A 101 0.77 0.40 3.00
CA ASP A 101 -0.51 0.82 2.42
C ASP A 101 -0.98 2.15 3.02
N CYS A 102 -1.35 3.11 2.17
CA CYS A 102 -1.94 4.39 2.58
C CYS A 102 -3.47 4.31 2.72
N PHE A 103 -4.00 5.16 3.59
CA PHE A 103 -5.43 5.50 3.60
C PHE A 103 -5.64 6.92 3.05
N TYR A 104 -6.59 7.04 2.12
CA TYR A 104 -7.01 8.34 1.60
C TYR A 104 -8.44 8.64 2.05
N ASP A 105 -8.59 9.79 2.70
CA ASP A 105 -9.81 10.16 3.41
C ASP A 105 -10.32 11.55 2.99
N ASN A 106 -11.54 11.55 2.45
CA ASN A 106 -12.24 12.73 1.97
C ASN A 106 -13.07 13.43 3.05
N ASP A 107 -13.26 12.81 4.23
CA ASP A 107 -14.11 13.38 5.28
C ASP A 107 -13.32 14.27 6.24
N TYR A 108 -13.90 15.44 6.50
CA TYR A 108 -13.40 16.41 7.46
C TYR A 108 -13.64 15.98 8.91
N ASP A 109 -14.60 15.08 9.16
CA ASP A 109 -15.17 14.85 10.49
C ASP A 109 -14.17 14.27 11.49
N TYR A 110 -13.17 13.52 11.05
CA TYR A 110 -12.17 12.87 11.91
C TYR A 110 -11.37 13.85 12.77
N TRP A 111 -10.84 14.90 12.14
CA TRP A 111 -10.08 15.93 12.86
C TRP A 111 -10.97 17.13 13.23
N ARG A 112 -12.00 17.44 12.43
CA ARG A 112 -12.83 18.63 12.63
C ARG A 112 -13.93 18.43 13.66
N LYS A 113 -14.64 17.30 13.61
CA LYS A 113 -15.75 16.96 14.53
C LYS A 113 -15.32 16.00 15.64
N GLY A 114 -14.13 15.41 15.53
CA GLY A 114 -13.58 14.50 16.52
C GLY A 114 -14.10 13.08 16.37
N ASP A 115 -14.42 12.65 15.15
CA ASP A 115 -14.67 11.24 14.89
C ASP A 115 -13.38 10.44 15.11
N GLU A 116 -13.41 9.54 16.09
CA GLU A 116 -12.27 8.70 16.44
C GLU A 116 -12.17 7.42 15.59
N ALA A 117 -13.09 7.16 14.66
CA ALA A 117 -13.14 5.89 13.93
C ALA A 117 -11.84 5.57 13.17
N LEU A 118 -11.26 6.55 12.47
CA LEU A 118 -9.98 6.40 11.78
C LEU A 118 -8.84 6.07 12.77
N VAL A 119 -8.74 6.83 13.87
CA VAL A 119 -7.71 6.60 14.92
C VAL A 119 -7.90 5.24 15.60
N LYS A 120 -9.14 4.84 15.90
CA LYS A 120 -9.47 3.56 16.51
C LYS A 120 -9.13 2.40 15.59
N PHE A 121 -9.43 2.53 14.30
CA PHE A 121 -9.00 1.55 13.32
C PHE A 121 -7.48 1.44 13.30
N GLY A 122 -6.77 2.55 13.08
CA GLY A 122 -5.30 2.53 12.98
C GLY A 122 -4.60 2.04 14.25
N ALA A 123 -5.27 2.13 15.41
CA ALA A 123 -4.77 1.62 16.69
C ALA A 123 -5.12 0.14 16.97
N SER A 124 -6.10 -0.43 16.26
CA SER A 124 -6.49 -1.84 16.36
C SER A 124 -5.38 -2.78 15.88
N ASP A 125 -5.43 -4.05 16.30
CA ASP A 125 -4.44 -5.04 15.87
C ASP A 125 -4.45 -5.21 14.34
N MET A 126 -5.63 -5.21 13.72
CA MET A 126 -5.76 -5.28 12.26
C MET A 126 -5.26 -4.00 11.60
N GLY A 127 -5.69 -2.83 12.06
CA GLY A 127 -5.24 -1.57 11.49
C GLY A 127 -3.73 -1.41 11.59
N LYS A 128 -3.08 -1.82 12.68
CA LYS A 128 -1.60 -1.77 12.80
C LYS A 128 -0.85 -2.63 11.79
N LEU A 129 -1.47 -3.69 11.27
CA LEU A 129 -0.85 -4.52 10.21
C LEU A 129 -0.81 -3.79 8.87
N TRP A 130 -1.75 -2.86 8.65
CA TRP A 130 -2.01 -2.25 7.33
C TRP A 130 -1.89 -0.71 7.32
N ASN A 131 -1.80 -0.08 8.50
CA ASN A 131 -1.63 1.36 8.70
C ASN A 131 -0.15 1.76 8.68
N SER A 132 0.54 1.34 7.64
CA SER A 132 1.98 1.45 7.47
C SER A 132 2.38 2.35 6.31
N GLY A 133 1.41 2.99 5.66
CA GLY A 133 1.59 4.00 4.63
C GLY A 133 1.12 5.39 5.03
N ASP A 134 1.16 6.32 4.09
CA ASP A 134 0.71 7.70 4.29
C ASP A 134 -0.78 7.81 4.57
N VAL A 135 -1.16 8.94 5.15
CA VAL A 135 -2.55 9.30 5.40
C VAL A 135 -2.85 10.60 4.70
N TYR A 136 -3.87 10.60 3.84
CA TYR A 136 -4.35 11.82 3.19
C TYR A 136 -5.63 12.27 3.88
N MET A 137 -5.61 13.47 4.45
CA MET A 137 -6.73 14.06 5.17
C MET A 137 -7.19 15.32 4.48
N ASN A 138 -8.44 15.35 4.05
CA ASN A 138 -9.02 16.58 3.51
C ASN A 138 -9.10 17.67 4.59
N VAL A 139 -8.54 18.85 4.30
CA VAL A 139 -8.54 20.01 5.19
C VAL A 139 -9.21 21.25 4.58
N ALA A 140 -9.41 21.26 3.26
CA ALA A 140 -10.18 22.28 2.58
C ALA A 140 -10.65 21.83 1.18
N ASP A 141 -11.75 22.41 0.73
CA ASP A 141 -12.27 22.29 -0.63
C ASP A 141 -12.43 23.66 -1.29
N VAL A 142 -13.04 23.62 -2.48
CA VAL A 142 -13.35 24.76 -3.33
C VAL A 142 -14.06 25.92 -2.60
N ASN A 143 -14.77 25.67 -1.51
CA ASN A 143 -15.55 26.65 -0.75
C ASN A 143 -14.81 27.28 0.44
N ASN A 144 -13.65 26.74 0.85
CA ASN A 144 -12.88 27.24 1.99
C ASN A 144 -11.37 27.29 1.75
N TYR A 145 -10.95 27.51 0.50
CA TYR A 145 -9.55 27.71 0.12
C TYR A 145 -8.82 28.83 0.90
N ASP A 146 -9.54 29.76 1.52
CA ASP A 146 -9.00 30.88 2.28
C ASP A 146 -8.81 30.60 3.78
N ARG A 147 -9.21 29.40 4.27
CA ARG A 147 -9.08 29.00 5.68
C ARG A 147 -9.12 27.48 5.91
N ILE A 148 -8.38 27.02 6.91
CA ILE A 148 -8.57 25.68 7.50
C ILE A 148 -9.54 25.81 8.67
N HIS A 149 -10.70 25.18 8.56
CA HIS A 149 -11.74 25.26 9.59
C HIS A 149 -11.34 24.53 10.87
N ASN A 150 -11.51 25.13 12.05
CA ASN A 150 -11.11 24.52 13.34
C ASN A 150 -9.62 24.10 13.37
N GLN A 151 -8.73 24.91 12.79
CA GLN A 151 -7.29 24.62 12.68
C GLN A 151 -6.63 24.21 14.00
N GLU A 152 -7.14 24.72 15.13
CA GLU A 152 -6.65 24.43 16.47
C GLU A 152 -6.75 22.95 16.86
N ARG A 153 -7.57 22.17 16.15
CA ARG A 153 -7.75 20.73 16.38
C ARG A 153 -6.79 19.86 15.58
N LEU A 154 -6.19 20.39 14.51
CA LEU A 154 -5.45 19.60 13.54
C LEU A 154 -4.13 19.07 14.10
N VAL A 155 -3.34 19.92 14.79
CA VAL A 155 -2.08 19.50 15.43
C VAL A 155 -2.32 18.49 16.57
N PRO A 156 -3.27 18.72 17.50
CA PRO A 156 -3.64 17.71 18.48
C PRO A 156 -4.04 16.37 17.86
N TRP A 157 -4.82 16.39 16.78
CA TRP A 157 -5.20 15.17 16.06
C TRP A 157 -3.99 14.44 15.46
N MET A 158 -3.09 15.14 14.76
CA MET A 158 -1.88 14.52 14.20
C MET A 158 -0.99 13.89 15.28
N LYS A 159 -0.82 14.56 16.43
CA LYS A 159 -0.08 14.00 17.57
C LYS A 159 -0.75 12.74 18.12
N GLN A 160 -2.08 12.77 18.27
CA GLN A 160 -2.86 11.62 18.72
C GLN A 160 -2.75 10.45 17.74
N TRP A 161 -2.77 10.73 16.43
CA TRP A 161 -2.58 9.73 15.38
C TRP A 161 -1.23 9.03 15.54
N ARG A 162 -0.13 9.79 15.62
CA ARG A 162 1.22 9.25 15.87
C ARG A 162 1.27 8.39 17.12
N GLU A 163 0.77 8.92 18.24
CA GLU A 163 0.84 8.26 19.54
C GLU A 163 0.03 6.96 19.60
N LYS A 164 -1.20 6.97 19.10
CA LYS A 164 -2.12 5.83 19.26
C LYS A 164 -1.91 4.74 18.21
N THR A 165 -1.52 5.11 17.00
CA THR A 165 -1.38 4.15 15.89
C THR A 165 0.04 3.66 15.71
N GLY A 166 1.04 4.46 16.10
CA GLY A 166 2.45 4.20 15.81
C GLY A 166 2.83 4.43 14.35
N ASN A 167 1.91 4.91 13.50
CA ASN A 167 2.22 5.24 12.11
C ASN A 167 3.19 6.44 12.07
N ASP A 168 4.32 6.27 11.41
CA ASP A 168 5.39 7.25 11.25
C ASP A 168 5.53 7.76 9.80
N GLN A 169 4.61 7.38 8.91
CA GLN A 169 4.58 7.77 7.51
C GLN A 169 3.99 9.16 7.29
N ARG A 170 3.88 9.64 6.05
CA ARG A 170 3.50 11.04 5.80
C ARG A 170 2.03 11.28 6.13
N ILE A 171 1.73 12.43 6.74
CA ILE A 171 0.35 12.94 6.84
C ILE A 171 0.20 14.05 5.82
N PHE A 172 -0.49 13.77 4.71
CA PHE A 172 -0.85 14.77 3.71
C PHE A 172 -2.13 15.49 4.11
N LEU A 173 -2.04 16.80 4.23
CA LEU A 173 -3.17 17.70 4.46
C LEU A 173 -3.63 18.19 3.08
N THR A 174 -4.77 17.69 2.64
CA THR A 174 -5.23 17.76 1.26
C THR A 174 -6.19 18.93 1.04
N TYR A 175 -5.96 19.67 -0.04
CA TYR A 175 -6.96 20.52 -0.68
C TYR A 175 -7.64 19.69 -1.77
N GLY A 176 -8.82 19.14 -1.49
CA GLY A 176 -9.38 17.98 -2.20
C GLY A 176 -10.84 18.10 -2.69
N ASP A 177 -11.26 17.10 -3.46
CA ASP A 177 -12.59 16.93 -4.09
C ASP A 177 -13.01 18.10 -5.01
N ILE A 178 -12.08 18.56 -5.86
CA ILE A 178 -12.31 19.70 -6.74
C ILE A 178 -12.35 19.27 -8.19
N LYS A 179 -13.56 19.25 -8.75
CA LYS A 179 -13.83 18.82 -10.14
C LYS A 179 -14.02 19.98 -11.12
N GLN A 180 -13.98 21.21 -10.62
CA GLN A 180 -14.14 22.42 -11.43
C GLN A 180 -12.86 23.24 -11.42
N HIS A 181 -12.51 23.78 -12.58
CA HIS A 181 -11.31 24.60 -12.77
C HIS A 181 -11.22 25.74 -11.74
N SER A 182 -10.16 25.74 -10.92
CA SER A 182 -10.03 26.66 -9.77
C SER A 182 -8.58 27.04 -9.46
N GLY A 183 -7.74 27.22 -10.49
CA GLY A 183 -6.30 27.48 -10.34
C GLY A 183 -5.92 28.60 -9.36
N ASN A 184 -6.64 29.73 -9.39
CA ASN A 184 -6.41 30.83 -8.44
C ASN A 184 -6.67 30.44 -6.98
N ARG A 185 -7.60 29.51 -6.73
CA ARG A 185 -7.92 29.03 -5.37
C ARG A 185 -6.83 28.10 -4.85
N MET A 186 -6.24 27.26 -5.70
CA MET A 186 -5.06 26.46 -5.32
C MET A 186 -3.90 27.36 -4.86
N LEU A 187 -3.59 28.40 -5.64
CA LEU A 187 -2.56 29.38 -5.30
C LEU A 187 -2.85 30.10 -3.98
N ALA A 188 -4.11 30.47 -3.73
CA ALA A 188 -4.53 31.09 -2.47
C ALA A 188 -4.42 30.10 -1.30
N PHE A 189 -4.75 28.83 -1.51
CA PHE A 189 -4.65 27.81 -0.48
C PHE A 189 -3.20 27.58 -0.02
N VAL A 190 -2.20 27.73 -0.90
CA VAL A 190 -0.79 27.73 -0.48
C VAL A 190 -0.51 28.80 0.60
N ASP A 191 -1.13 29.99 0.49
CA ASP A 191 -0.99 31.04 1.51
C ASP A 191 -1.74 30.70 2.79
N THR A 192 -2.91 30.08 2.67
CA THR A 192 -3.69 29.57 3.81
C THR A 192 -2.90 28.52 4.59
N PHE A 193 -2.30 27.55 3.88
CA PHE A 193 -1.48 26.51 4.47
C PHE A 193 -0.22 27.08 5.13
N ARG A 194 0.42 28.07 4.50
CA ARG A 194 1.53 28.82 5.11
C ARG A 194 1.13 29.43 6.45
N LYS A 195 -0.01 30.12 6.52
CA LYS A 195 -0.49 30.74 7.77
C LYS A 195 -0.72 29.69 8.84
N PHE A 196 -1.36 28.57 8.50
CA PHE A 196 -1.51 27.45 9.43
C PHE A 196 -0.16 26.99 10.01
N LEU A 197 0.84 26.75 9.16
CA LEU A 197 2.17 26.34 9.62
C LEU A 197 2.84 27.40 10.51
N GLU A 198 2.73 28.68 10.17
CA GLU A 198 3.38 29.76 10.92
C GLU A 198 2.66 30.11 12.24
N GLU A 199 1.34 29.90 12.31
CA GLU A 199 0.52 30.28 13.47
C GLU A 199 0.24 29.11 14.43
N SER A 200 0.19 27.88 13.93
CA SER A 200 -0.32 26.72 14.68
C SER A 200 0.68 25.59 14.89
N VAL A 201 1.84 25.59 14.20
CA VAL A 201 2.82 24.51 14.29
C VAL A 201 4.15 25.08 14.78
N THR A 202 4.63 24.63 15.94
CA THR A 202 5.98 24.98 16.42
C THR A 202 7.03 23.99 15.91
N ALA A 203 8.31 24.30 16.14
CA ALA A 203 9.40 23.35 15.86
C ALA A 203 9.26 22.06 16.70
N GLU A 204 8.83 22.18 17.95
CA GLU A 204 8.56 21.05 18.85
C GLU A 204 7.37 20.23 18.37
N ASP A 205 6.29 20.88 17.89
CA ASP A 205 5.17 20.18 17.28
C ASP A 205 5.63 19.38 16.05
N MET A 206 6.39 20.01 15.17
CA MET A 206 6.90 19.40 13.95
C MET A 206 7.78 18.19 14.23
N ALA A 207 8.59 18.21 15.31
CA ALA A 207 9.41 17.06 15.72
C ALA A 207 8.57 15.81 16.09
N VAL A 208 7.29 15.99 16.40
CA VAL A 208 6.36 14.90 16.74
C VAL A 208 5.52 14.48 15.52
N ILE A 209 5.01 15.44 14.76
CA ILE A 209 4.03 15.16 13.69
C ILE A 209 4.66 14.85 12.34
N ALA A 210 5.91 15.26 12.11
CA ALA A 210 6.60 15.05 10.84
C ALA A 210 6.76 13.54 10.51
N PRO A 211 6.80 13.19 9.21
CA PRO A 211 6.62 14.09 8.07
C PRO A 211 5.16 14.44 7.82
N ILE A 212 4.90 15.70 7.43
CA ILE A 212 3.59 16.16 6.96
C ILE A 212 3.73 16.77 5.55
N GLY A 213 2.62 16.92 4.84
CA GLY A 213 2.63 17.53 3.53
C GLY A 213 1.39 18.34 3.18
N LEU A 214 1.54 19.21 2.19
CA LEU A 214 0.44 19.82 1.45
C LEU A 214 0.17 18.96 0.23
N SER A 215 -1.03 18.40 0.13
CA SER A 215 -1.48 17.65 -1.06
C SER A 215 -2.59 18.41 -1.79
N PHE A 216 -2.63 18.23 -3.11
CA PHE A 216 -3.68 18.76 -3.97
C PHE A 216 -4.37 17.59 -4.67
N ASP A 217 -5.65 17.39 -4.37
CA ASP A 217 -6.52 16.52 -5.15
C ASP A 217 -7.54 17.38 -5.92
N THR A 218 -7.07 17.85 -7.07
CA THR A 218 -7.82 18.77 -7.93
C THR A 218 -7.80 18.28 -9.36
N GLU A 219 -8.98 17.99 -9.91
CA GLU A 219 -9.17 17.48 -11.26
C GLU A 219 -9.41 18.64 -12.24
N HIS A 220 -8.99 18.44 -13.50
CA HIS A 220 -9.22 19.33 -14.64
C HIS A 220 -8.51 20.70 -14.53
N MET A 221 -7.33 20.72 -13.90
CA MET A 221 -6.49 21.92 -13.80
C MET A 221 -5.68 22.17 -15.07
N GLN A 222 -5.53 23.45 -15.44
CA GLN A 222 -4.65 23.81 -16.53
C GLN A 222 -3.18 23.64 -16.11
N PRO A 223 -2.28 23.18 -17.02
CA PRO A 223 -0.88 22.97 -16.71
C PRO A 223 -0.19 24.16 -16.02
N GLU A 224 -0.47 25.38 -16.49
CA GLU A 224 0.16 26.59 -15.94
C GLU A 224 -0.27 26.89 -14.50
N ASP A 225 -1.50 26.52 -14.11
CA ASP A 225 -1.94 26.70 -12.73
C ASP A 225 -1.30 25.67 -11.81
N ILE A 226 -1.14 24.43 -12.27
CA ILE A 226 -0.39 23.38 -11.57
C ILE A 226 1.04 23.85 -11.34
N LYS A 227 1.74 24.30 -12.39
CA LYS A 227 3.12 24.79 -12.31
C LYS A 227 3.27 25.94 -11.31
N LYS A 228 2.45 26.98 -11.45
CA LYS A 228 2.51 28.15 -10.55
C LYS A 228 2.26 27.75 -9.10
N THR A 229 1.28 26.86 -8.88
CA THR A 229 0.94 26.36 -7.54
C THR A 229 2.11 25.60 -6.93
N LEU A 230 2.69 24.64 -7.66
CA LEU A 230 3.81 23.84 -7.18
C LEU A 230 5.07 24.68 -6.90
N LEU A 231 5.40 25.62 -7.79
CA LEU A 231 6.53 26.54 -7.56
C LEU A 231 6.31 27.40 -6.31
N LYS A 232 5.09 27.91 -6.11
CA LYS A 232 4.73 28.67 -4.91
C LYS A 232 4.78 27.80 -3.66
N ALA A 233 4.29 26.56 -3.73
CA ALA A 233 4.30 25.60 -2.63
C ALA A 233 5.72 25.19 -2.22
N GLN A 234 6.61 24.95 -3.19
CA GLN A 234 8.03 24.67 -2.91
C GLN A 234 8.75 25.87 -2.29
N GLN A 235 8.45 27.09 -2.76
CA GLN A 235 9.00 28.30 -2.16
C GLN A 235 8.48 28.51 -0.73
N MET A 236 7.17 28.30 -0.50
CA MET A 236 6.56 28.32 0.83
C MET A 236 7.25 27.32 1.76
N LYS A 237 7.41 26.06 1.33
CA LYS A 237 8.10 25.01 2.08
C LYS A 237 9.50 25.47 2.51
N LYS A 238 10.30 26.00 1.58
CA LYS A 238 11.65 26.51 1.88
C LYS A 238 11.64 27.64 2.91
N ASP A 239 10.76 28.62 2.71
CA ASP A 239 10.70 29.82 3.56
C ASP A 239 10.22 29.50 4.97
N VAL A 240 9.14 28.72 5.09
CA VAL A 240 8.57 28.33 6.38
C VAL A 240 9.51 27.40 7.12
N SER A 241 10.07 26.36 6.49
CA SER A 241 11.01 25.45 7.16
C SER A 241 12.22 26.22 7.72
N LYS A 242 12.75 27.18 6.95
CA LYS A 242 13.85 28.04 7.43
C LYS A 242 13.42 28.95 8.57
N LYS A 243 12.27 29.62 8.46
CA LYS A 243 11.76 30.58 9.45
C LYS A 243 11.42 29.90 10.77
N MET A 244 10.76 28.75 10.71
CA MET A 244 10.24 28.02 11.87
C MET A 244 11.24 27.01 12.45
N GLY A 245 12.38 26.78 11.77
CA GLY A 245 13.39 25.82 12.22
C GLY A 245 12.97 24.36 12.06
N TYR A 246 12.16 24.05 11.05
CA TYR A 246 11.72 22.67 10.80
C TYR A 246 12.85 21.81 10.24
N PRO A 247 12.96 20.53 10.67
CA PRO A 247 13.95 19.61 10.13
C PRO A 247 13.80 19.41 8.61
N THR A 248 14.90 19.15 7.91
CA THR A 248 14.86 18.76 6.49
C THR A 248 13.99 17.52 6.31
N GLY A 249 13.11 17.53 5.30
CA GLY A 249 12.22 16.42 5.00
C GLY A 249 10.92 16.37 5.82
N SER A 250 10.75 17.26 6.81
CA SER A 250 9.53 17.31 7.64
C SER A 250 8.29 17.81 6.89
N LEU A 251 8.49 18.62 5.84
CA LEU A 251 7.41 19.19 5.04
C LEU A 251 7.57 18.79 3.57
N LEU A 252 6.49 18.31 2.96
CA LEU A 252 6.45 17.77 1.60
C LEU A 252 5.30 18.36 0.79
N ILE A 253 5.45 18.38 -0.53
CA ILE A 253 4.42 18.79 -1.49
C ILE A 253 4.02 17.58 -2.33
N ASP A 254 2.73 17.26 -2.34
CA ASP A 254 2.12 16.22 -3.17
C ASP A 254 1.09 16.83 -4.14
N PHE A 255 0.84 16.15 -5.26
CA PHE A 255 -0.20 16.52 -6.21
C PHE A 255 -0.77 15.27 -6.87
N ALA A 256 -2.09 15.13 -6.90
CA ALA A 256 -2.76 14.01 -7.54
C ALA A 256 -2.71 14.12 -9.07
N ILE A 257 -2.28 13.04 -9.73
CA ILE A 257 -2.34 12.90 -11.19
C ILE A 257 -3.66 12.22 -11.52
N GLU A 258 -4.60 13.00 -12.05
CA GLU A 258 -5.90 12.52 -12.46
C GLU A 258 -5.85 11.63 -13.70
N GLY A 259 -6.99 11.03 -13.98
CA GLY A 259 -7.08 10.09 -15.06
C GLY A 259 -7.25 10.67 -16.47
N GLN A 260 -7.69 11.92 -16.57
CA GLN A 260 -7.85 12.63 -17.83
C GLN A 260 -6.48 13.10 -18.35
N LYS A 261 -6.31 13.05 -19.68
CA LYS A 261 -5.04 13.42 -20.32
C LYS A 261 -4.64 14.86 -20.00
N ASN A 262 -3.52 15.02 -19.31
CA ASN A 262 -2.88 16.28 -18.99
C ASN A 262 -1.36 16.09 -18.92
N THR A 263 -0.75 15.80 -20.07
CA THR A 263 0.67 15.42 -20.15
C THR A 263 1.60 16.52 -19.64
N LEU A 264 1.34 17.78 -20.01
CA LEU A 264 2.18 18.90 -19.56
C LEU A 264 1.99 19.20 -18.07
N GLY A 265 0.75 19.13 -17.55
CA GLY A 265 0.50 19.26 -16.12
C GLY A 265 1.20 18.17 -15.31
N THR A 266 1.14 16.93 -15.79
CA THR A 266 1.83 15.78 -15.18
C THR A 266 3.35 15.95 -15.18
N GLN A 267 3.94 16.44 -16.28
CA GLN A 267 5.36 16.78 -16.31
C GLN A 267 5.71 17.78 -15.20
N TYR A 268 4.92 18.85 -15.03
CA TYR A 268 5.17 19.83 -13.96
C TYR A 268 5.01 19.24 -12.56
N ILE A 269 4.06 18.32 -12.36
CA ILE A 269 3.95 17.57 -11.10
C ILE A 269 5.26 16.81 -10.84
N MET A 270 5.73 16.03 -11.80
CA MET A 270 6.94 15.21 -11.64
C MET A 270 8.23 16.03 -11.46
N GLU A 271 8.31 17.21 -12.06
CA GLU A 271 9.46 18.12 -11.94
C GLU A 271 9.49 18.88 -10.61
N TYR A 272 8.34 19.34 -10.10
CA TYR A 272 8.29 20.31 -9.01
C TYR A 272 7.72 19.77 -7.69
N ALA A 273 6.91 18.72 -7.69
CA ALA A 273 6.41 18.12 -6.45
C ALA A 273 7.50 17.26 -5.76
N ASP A 274 7.28 16.92 -4.49
CA ASP A 274 8.07 15.90 -3.79
C ASP A 274 7.44 14.50 -4.01
N HIS A 275 6.11 14.44 -4.10
CA HIS A 275 5.34 13.22 -4.36
C HIS A 275 4.26 13.47 -5.40
N ALA A 276 3.81 12.40 -6.03
CA ALA A 276 2.71 12.42 -6.97
C ALA A 276 1.78 11.22 -6.70
N THR A 277 0.50 11.50 -6.47
CA THR A 277 -0.49 10.47 -6.20
C THR A 277 -1.23 10.11 -7.48
N MET A 278 -0.92 8.97 -8.09
CA MET A 278 -1.41 8.59 -9.41
C MET A 278 -2.73 7.83 -9.34
N MET A 279 -3.81 8.44 -9.88
CA MET A 279 -5.15 7.87 -9.83
C MET A 279 -5.38 6.86 -10.97
N LEU A 280 -5.22 5.56 -10.67
CA LEU A 280 -5.52 4.50 -11.64
C LEU A 280 -7.01 4.21 -11.70
N TYR A 281 -7.64 3.98 -10.55
CA TYR A 281 -9.07 3.67 -10.39
C TYR A 281 -9.54 2.53 -11.29
N ARG A 282 -8.89 1.37 -11.16
CA ARG A 282 -9.18 0.10 -11.86
C ARG A 282 -9.02 -1.06 -10.89
N ASN A 283 -9.62 -2.21 -11.18
CA ASN A 283 -9.78 -3.28 -10.18
C ASN A 283 -9.27 -4.66 -10.63
N ALA A 284 -8.96 -4.88 -11.90
CA ALA A 284 -8.54 -6.19 -12.40
C ALA A 284 -7.20 -6.14 -13.15
N ILE A 285 -6.36 -7.15 -12.92
CA ILE A 285 -5.23 -7.45 -13.81
C ILE A 285 -5.79 -8.06 -15.09
N ASP A 286 -5.48 -7.47 -16.25
CA ASP A 286 -6.03 -7.87 -17.55
C ASP A 286 -7.57 -7.94 -17.59
N GLY A 287 -8.24 -6.97 -16.95
CA GLY A 287 -9.67 -6.80 -17.08
C GLY A 287 -10.09 -6.42 -18.51
N ASP A 288 -11.38 -6.19 -18.72
CA ASP A 288 -11.81 -5.50 -19.93
C ASP A 288 -11.24 -4.07 -19.95
N TYR A 289 -11.22 -3.43 -21.13
CA TYR A 289 -10.64 -2.09 -21.33
C TYR A 289 -11.03 -1.06 -20.24
N ALA A 290 -12.25 -1.18 -19.72
CA ALA A 290 -12.77 -0.28 -18.71
C ALA A 290 -12.19 -0.51 -17.31
N ASP A 291 -11.67 -1.71 -17.01
CA ASP A 291 -11.27 -2.21 -15.69
C ASP A 291 -9.81 -2.71 -15.59
N ASP A 292 -9.09 -2.77 -16.71
CA ASP A 292 -7.71 -3.27 -16.79
C ASP A 292 -6.68 -2.31 -16.16
N LEU A 293 -6.09 -2.75 -15.04
CA LEU A 293 -5.01 -2.07 -14.32
C LEU A 293 -3.71 -1.96 -15.12
N VAL A 294 -3.33 -2.99 -15.88
CA VAL A 294 -2.06 -3.01 -16.62
C VAL A 294 -2.16 -2.08 -17.82
N TYR A 295 -3.26 -2.16 -18.56
CA TYR A 295 -3.54 -1.21 -19.64
C TYR A 295 -3.55 0.23 -19.11
N ARG A 296 -4.20 0.44 -17.96
CA ARG A 296 -4.27 1.77 -17.34
C ARG A 296 -2.90 2.28 -16.92
N MET A 297 -2.09 1.44 -16.28
CA MET A 297 -0.71 1.78 -15.92
C MET A 297 0.11 2.13 -17.16
N ASN A 298 -0.01 1.35 -18.24
CA ASN A 298 0.67 1.64 -19.49
C ASN A 298 0.29 3.01 -20.03
N TYR A 299 -1.01 3.34 -20.06
CA TYR A 299 -1.48 4.67 -20.44
C TYR A 299 -0.90 5.78 -19.53
N MET A 300 -0.92 5.57 -18.21
CA MET A 300 -0.41 6.57 -17.28
C MET A 300 1.09 6.82 -17.45
N MET A 301 1.88 5.79 -17.77
CA MET A 301 3.33 5.95 -17.94
C MET A 301 3.74 6.42 -19.34
N THR A 302 3.00 6.04 -20.39
CA THR A 302 3.41 6.34 -21.78
C THR A 302 2.72 7.56 -22.36
N GLU A 303 1.49 7.88 -21.91
CA GLU A 303 0.73 9.02 -22.43
C GLU A 303 0.58 10.16 -21.42
N GLN A 304 0.25 9.84 -20.16
CA GLN A 304 0.03 10.86 -19.13
C GLN A 304 1.36 11.40 -18.61
N CYS A 305 2.25 10.54 -18.11
CA CYS A 305 3.62 10.89 -17.77
C CYS A 305 4.58 10.53 -18.90
N ALA A 306 4.37 11.06 -20.11
CA ALA A 306 5.26 10.76 -21.23
C ALA A 306 6.75 10.99 -20.90
N VAL A 307 7.07 12.00 -20.07
CA VAL A 307 8.44 12.28 -19.60
C VAL A 307 9.04 11.17 -18.72
N CYS A 308 8.23 10.35 -18.06
CA CYS A 308 8.69 9.26 -17.20
C CYS A 308 9.33 8.11 -17.98
N THR A 309 9.04 7.98 -19.27
CA THR A 309 9.58 6.92 -20.14
C THR A 309 10.66 7.41 -21.10
N GLN A 310 10.91 8.73 -21.14
CA GLN A 310 11.87 9.36 -22.06
C GLN A 310 13.17 9.74 -21.34
N PRO A 311 14.30 9.87 -22.05
CA PRO A 311 15.56 10.30 -21.45
C PRO A 311 15.42 11.60 -20.64
N GLY A 312 16.01 11.64 -19.44
CA GLY A 312 15.85 12.73 -18.48
C GLY A 312 14.87 12.42 -17.35
N TRP A 313 14.22 11.25 -17.36
CA TRP A 313 13.39 10.74 -16.26
C TRP A 313 14.15 10.71 -14.92
N GLU A 314 15.49 10.57 -14.95
CA GLU A 314 16.38 10.57 -13.80
C GLU A 314 16.35 11.90 -13.04
N ASN A 315 15.99 12.99 -13.71
CA ASN A 315 15.91 14.34 -13.12
C ASN A 315 14.53 14.62 -12.51
N LEU A 316 13.55 13.75 -12.72
CA LEU A 316 12.23 13.90 -12.11
C LEU A 316 12.36 13.69 -10.59
N LYS A 317 11.70 14.57 -9.86
CA LYS A 317 11.82 14.69 -8.41
C LYS A 317 10.76 13.89 -7.67
N ALA A 318 9.52 13.95 -8.16
CA ALA A 318 8.39 13.38 -7.46
C ALA A 318 8.49 11.86 -7.39
N LYS A 319 8.17 11.28 -6.22
CA LYS A 319 7.95 9.84 -6.07
C LYS A 319 6.46 9.52 -6.23
N ILE A 320 6.17 8.52 -7.05
CA ILE A 320 4.81 8.11 -7.39
C ILE A 320 4.27 7.12 -6.36
N THR A 321 3.10 7.43 -5.83
CA THR A 321 2.21 6.51 -5.09
C THR A 321 1.05 6.14 -6.00
N ILE A 322 0.72 4.85 -6.09
CA ILE A 322 -0.39 4.35 -6.91
C ILE A 322 -1.67 4.39 -6.09
N MET A 323 -2.66 5.17 -6.51
CA MET A 323 -3.96 5.24 -5.84
C MET A 323 -5.04 4.45 -6.59
N LEU A 324 -5.74 3.61 -5.84
CA LEU A 324 -6.92 2.85 -6.24
C LEU A 324 -8.19 3.40 -5.59
N GLU A 325 -9.34 3.01 -6.15
CA GLU A 325 -10.65 3.33 -5.59
C GLU A 325 -11.12 2.19 -4.69
N GLY A 326 -11.58 2.51 -3.48
CA GLY A 326 -12.11 1.56 -2.50
C GLY A 326 -13.63 1.65 -2.30
N SER A 327 -14.36 2.55 -2.98
CA SER A 327 -15.81 2.73 -2.74
C SER A 327 -16.69 1.62 -3.29
N CYS A 328 -17.69 1.17 -2.55
CA CYS A 328 -18.71 0.22 -3.08
C CYS A 328 -20.00 0.91 -3.53
N THR A 329 -20.06 2.24 -3.58
CA THR A 329 -21.32 2.94 -3.82
C THR A 329 -21.77 2.81 -5.29
N VAL A 330 -22.93 2.19 -5.48
CA VAL A 330 -23.54 1.84 -6.78
C VAL A 330 -23.95 3.10 -7.55
N GLY A 331 -22.99 3.68 -8.27
CA GLY A 331 -23.20 4.76 -9.25
C GLY A 331 -23.10 4.29 -10.70
N LYS A 332 -23.02 5.23 -11.65
CA LYS A 332 -22.89 5.03 -13.11
C LYS A 332 -21.61 4.29 -13.56
N TYR A 333 -20.88 3.66 -12.66
CA TYR A 333 -19.44 3.50 -12.72
C TYR A 333 -18.96 2.16 -12.14
N CYS A 334 -19.67 1.03 -12.30
CA CYS A 334 -19.11 -0.28 -11.90
C CYS A 334 -17.79 -0.62 -12.60
N HIS A 335 -17.56 -0.01 -13.78
CA HIS A 335 -16.29 0.03 -14.53
C HIS A 335 -15.23 1.03 -13.98
N LYS A 336 -15.50 1.67 -12.83
CA LYS A 336 -14.54 2.40 -11.99
C LYS A 336 -14.69 2.01 -10.51
N LEU A 337 -15.57 1.08 -10.16
CA LEU A 337 -15.79 0.66 -8.78
C LEU A 337 -14.97 -0.62 -8.59
N SER A 338 -13.73 -0.42 -8.18
CA SER A 338 -13.38 -0.54 -6.77
C SER A 338 -12.99 -1.97 -6.46
N THR A 339 -11.97 -2.11 -5.62
CA THR A 339 -11.56 -3.40 -5.06
C THR A 339 -12.72 -4.15 -4.39
N CYS A 340 -13.83 -3.45 -4.07
CA CYS A 340 -15.13 -4.03 -3.70
C CYS A 340 -15.67 -5.10 -4.65
N ALA A 341 -15.30 -5.12 -5.94
CA ALA A 341 -15.78 -6.15 -6.86
C ALA A 341 -15.34 -7.56 -6.42
N VAL A 342 -14.23 -7.67 -5.70
CA VAL A 342 -13.63 -8.93 -5.27
C VAL A 342 -13.62 -8.95 -3.74
N ASP A 343 -14.77 -9.36 -3.20
CA ASP A 343 -15.16 -9.25 -1.78
C ASP A 343 -15.19 -10.63 -1.10
N THR A 344 -14.91 -10.63 0.19
CA THR A 344 -14.88 -11.81 1.08
C THR A 344 -15.37 -11.45 2.48
N ALA A 345 -16.08 -12.38 3.11
CA ALA A 345 -16.52 -12.25 4.51
C ALA A 345 -15.46 -12.70 5.53
N ALA A 346 -14.39 -13.37 5.07
CA ALA A 346 -13.36 -13.96 5.92
C ALA A 346 -12.00 -13.30 5.66
N TYR A 347 -11.22 -13.11 6.72
CA TYR A 347 -9.82 -12.67 6.62
C TYR A 347 -8.91 -13.67 7.34
N PRO A 348 -7.76 -14.06 6.77
CA PRO A 348 -7.26 -13.76 5.42
C PRO A 348 -8.00 -14.55 4.32
N ASP A 349 -8.07 -14.00 3.11
CA ASP A 349 -8.61 -14.67 1.91
C ASP A 349 -7.90 -14.12 0.66
N SER A 350 -7.30 -15.00 -0.13
CA SER A 350 -6.59 -14.59 -1.35
C SER A 350 -7.51 -14.23 -2.50
N GLU A 351 -8.77 -14.66 -2.46
CA GLU A 351 -9.77 -14.46 -3.51
C GLU A 351 -10.67 -13.24 -3.24
N GLY A 352 -10.45 -12.48 -2.15
CA GLY A 352 -11.18 -11.26 -1.82
C GLY A 352 -10.55 -10.40 -0.72
N GLY A 353 -11.15 -9.26 -0.41
CA GLY A 353 -10.72 -8.43 0.72
C GLY A 353 -9.31 -7.85 0.56
N ILE A 354 -8.69 -7.45 1.67
CA ILE A 354 -7.42 -6.70 1.63
C ILE A 354 -6.24 -7.50 1.06
N GLU A 355 -6.21 -8.83 1.24
CA GLU A 355 -5.13 -9.66 0.68
C GLU A 355 -5.24 -9.79 -0.84
N TYR A 356 -6.45 -9.87 -1.40
CA TYR A 356 -6.65 -9.77 -2.84
C TYR A 356 -6.12 -8.45 -3.41
N VAL A 357 -6.45 -7.32 -2.75
CA VAL A 357 -5.96 -5.99 -3.16
C VAL A 357 -4.44 -5.96 -3.19
N TRP A 358 -3.82 -6.45 -2.12
CA TRP A 358 -2.38 -6.51 -1.98
C TRP A 358 -1.72 -7.37 -3.07
N ASN A 359 -2.25 -8.56 -3.32
CA ASN A 359 -1.71 -9.48 -4.34
C ASN A 359 -1.85 -8.89 -5.75
N THR A 360 -3.01 -8.31 -6.05
CA THR A 360 -3.29 -7.61 -7.31
C THR A 360 -2.30 -6.48 -7.57
N LEU A 361 -2.04 -5.64 -6.57
CA LEU A 361 -1.11 -4.53 -6.66
C LEU A 361 0.35 -4.97 -6.82
N ASN A 362 0.75 -6.08 -6.19
CA ASN A 362 2.09 -6.66 -6.39
C ASN A 362 2.23 -7.25 -7.80
N THR A 363 1.20 -7.92 -8.32
CA THR A 363 1.20 -8.36 -9.73
C THR A 363 1.30 -7.17 -10.68
N LEU A 364 0.58 -6.07 -10.44
CA LEU A 364 0.70 -4.84 -11.24
C LEU A 364 2.13 -4.28 -11.23
N ARG A 365 2.76 -4.23 -10.05
CA ARG A 365 4.16 -3.79 -9.90
C ARG A 365 5.11 -4.65 -10.71
N GLU A 366 4.99 -5.98 -10.61
CA GLU A 366 5.83 -6.91 -11.37
C GLU A 366 5.65 -6.70 -12.87
N ARG A 367 4.40 -6.63 -13.32
CA ARG A 367 4.05 -6.50 -14.74
C ARG A 367 4.40 -5.16 -15.36
N THR A 368 4.41 -4.09 -14.57
CA THR A 368 4.91 -2.79 -15.01
C THR A 368 6.35 -2.90 -15.55
N VAL A 369 7.15 -3.83 -15.00
CA VAL A 369 8.52 -4.08 -15.46
C VAL A 369 8.57 -5.20 -16.50
N THR A 370 7.95 -6.36 -16.24
CA THR A 370 8.08 -7.52 -17.15
C THR A 370 7.45 -7.30 -18.51
N ASP A 371 6.38 -6.48 -18.56
CA ASP A 371 5.67 -6.19 -19.80
C ASP A 371 6.32 -5.01 -20.56
N GLY A 372 7.40 -4.44 -20.02
CA GLY A 372 8.20 -3.40 -20.68
C GLY A 372 7.57 -2.01 -20.64
N ILE A 373 6.62 -1.74 -19.75
CA ILE A 373 6.07 -0.39 -19.53
C ILE A 373 7.17 0.53 -19.00
N LEU A 374 7.94 0.04 -18.02
CA LEU A 374 9.12 0.69 -17.48
C LEU A 374 10.27 -0.32 -17.36
N THR A 375 11.51 0.16 -17.38
CA THR A 375 12.62 -0.63 -16.88
C THR A 375 12.56 -0.74 -15.35
N ARG A 376 13.27 -1.72 -14.78
CA ARG A 376 13.40 -1.84 -13.30
C ARG A 376 13.97 -0.56 -12.70
N GLU A 377 14.97 0.03 -13.34
CA GLU A 377 15.64 1.26 -12.89
C GLU A 377 14.68 2.45 -12.88
N GLN A 378 13.89 2.61 -13.96
CA GLN A 378 12.85 3.64 -14.03
C GLN A 378 11.81 3.43 -12.94
N PHE A 379 11.35 2.20 -12.71
CA PHE A 379 10.37 1.92 -11.67
C PHE A 379 10.91 2.27 -10.28
N ASP A 380 12.09 1.76 -9.92
CA ASP A 380 12.67 1.96 -8.59
C ASP A 380 13.03 3.44 -8.32
N HIS A 381 13.27 4.23 -9.37
CA HIS A 381 13.48 5.68 -9.24
C HIS A 381 12.18 6.47 -9.19
N LEU A 382 11.19 6.15 -10.01
CA LEU A 382 9.98 6.97 -10.11
C LEU A 382 9.00 6.68 -8.99
N TYR A 383 8.94 5.44 -8.49
CA TYR A 383 7.97 5.01 -7.49
C TYR A 383 8.55 5.04 -6.08
N ASP A 384 7.69 5.23 -5.10
CA ASP A 384 8.08 5.21 -3.69
C ASP A 384 8.18 3.78 -3.13
N ILE A 385 9.11 2.99 -3.66
CA ILE A 385 9.27 1.58 -3.34
C ILE A 385 9.74 1.28 -1.90
N ASN A 386 10.25 2.31 -1.20
CA ASN A 386 10.75 2.20 0.17
C ASN A 386 9.90 2.96 1.18
N GLY A 387 9.04 3.88 0.72
CA GLY A 387 7.97 4.49 1.48
C GLY A 387 6.64 3.87 1.06
N THR A 388 5.63 4.71 0.80
CA THR A 388 4.32 4.21 0.43
C THR A 388 4.12 4.07 -1.07
N LEU A 389 4.03 2.82 -1.54
CA LEU A 389 3.79 2.52 -2.95
C LEU A 389 2.31 2.55 -3.34
N TYR A 390 1.41 2.20 -2.42
CA TYR A 390 -0.01 2.02 -2.72
C TYR A 390 -0.90 2.83 -1.80
N ALA A 391 -1.99 3.37 -2.35
CA ALA A 391 -3.02 4.07 -1.62
C ALA A 391 -4.41 3.58 -2.02
N VAL A 392 -5.30 3.48 -1.03
CA VAL A 392 -6.71 3.16 -1.27
C VAL A 392 -7.55 4.39 -0.91
N ASN A 393 -8.22 4.93 -1.93
CA ASN A 393 -9.23 5.98 -1.79
C ASN A 393 -10.51 5.42 -1.18
N ASP A 394 -11.24 6.29 -0.49
CA ASP A 394 -12.45 5.96 0.25
C ASP A 394 -12.16 5.04 1.44
N TRP A 395 -11.43 5.61 2.42
CA TRP A 395 -11.14 5.00 3.71
C TRP A 395 -12.37 4.33 4.34
N GLU A 396 -13.55 4.95 4.26
CA GLU A 396 -14.78 4.46 4.87
C GLU A 396 -15.22 3.10 4.34
N TRP A 397 -15.00 2.83 3.05
CA TRP A 397 -15.31 1.54 2.44
C TRP A 397 -14.11 0.58 2.52
N THR A 398 -12.90 1.11 2.49
CA THR A 398 -11.65 0.32 2.61
C THR A 398 -11.63 -0.50 3.90
N ARG A 399 -12.14 0.06 5.01
CA ARG A 399 -12.23 -0.67 6.30
C ARG A 399 -13.07 -1.95 6.23
N CYS A 400 -13.94 -2.10 5.23
CA CYS A 400 -14.75 -3.31 5.04
C CYS A 400 -13.95 -4.46 4.40
N ALA A 401 -12.81 -4.18 3.77
CA ALA A 401 -11.94 -5.20 3.15
C ALA A 401 -11.23 -6.11 4.17
N TYR A 402 -11.32 -5.78 5.46
CA TYR A 402 -10.66 -6.49 6.56
C TYR A 402 -11.55 -7.58 7.20
N GLY A 403 -12.73 -7.84 6.64
CA GLY A 403 -13.65 -8.91 7.03
C GLY A 403 -14.81 -8.45 7.92
N ASP A 404 -15.87 -9.26 7.95
CA ASP A 404 -17.14 -8.93 8.61
C ASP A 404 -17.04 -8.90 10.13
N ASP A 405 -16.36 -9.89 10.71
CA ASP A 405 -16.19 -9.98 12.16
C ASP A 405 -15.49 -8.73 12.69
N PHE A 406 -14.40 -8.34 12.03
CA PHE A 406 -13.65 -7.14 12.36
C PHE A 406 -14.50 -5.87 12.19
N SER A 407 -15.19 -5.73 11.05
CA SER A 407 -16.04 -4.56 10.78
C SER A 407 -17.17 -4.43 11.81
N ARG A 408 -17.77 -5.55 12.25
CA ARG A 408 -18.79 -5.59 13.31
C ARG A 408 -18.22 -5.25 14.68
N GLU A 409 -17.07 -5.79 15.04
CA GLU A 409 -16.36 -5.46 16.28
C GLU A 409 -16.07 -3.96 16.39
N MET A 410 -15.65 -3.36 15.29
CA MET A 410 -15.37 -1.93 15.20
C MET A 410 -16.63 -1.06 15.09
N GLY A 411 -17.80 -1.66 14.90
CA GLY A 411 -19.08 -0.95 14.79
C GLY A 411 -19.26 -0.18 13.48
N PHE A 412 -18.61 -0.61 12.40
CA PHE A 412 -18.67 0.06 11.10
C PHE A 412 -19.98 -0.25 10.36
N SER A 413 -21.02 0.54 10.66
CA SER A 413 -22.37 0.28 10.16
C SER A 413 -22.51 0.38 8.63
N ASN A 414 -21.65 1.13 7.95
CA ASN A 414 -21.64 1.21 6.49
C ASN A 414 -21.20 -0.12 5.84
N CYS A 415 -20.36 -0.92 6.51
CA CYS A 415 -19.94 -2.23 6.03
C CYS A 415 -21.07 -3.27 6.03
N ASN A 416 -22.19 -3.03 6.74
CA ASN A 416 -23.34 -3.94 6.72
C ASN A 416 -23.91 -4.17 5.31
N SER A 417 -23.77 -3.19 4.42
CA SER A 417 -24.24 -3.26 3.05
C SER A 417 -23.15 -3.67 2.06
N TYR A 418 -21.90 -3.86 2.51
CA TYR A 418 -20.73 -4.13 1.68
C TYR A 418 -20.94 -5.32 0.76
N HIS A 419 -21.25 -6.49 1.32
CA HIS A 419 -21.50 -7.73 0.57
C HIS A 419 -22.59 -7.58 -0.49
N LEU A 420 -23.68 -6.91 -0.13
CA LEU A 420 -24.79 -6.69 -1.05
C LEU A 420 -24.36 -5.77 -2.20
N MET A 421 -23.66 -4.69 -1.91
CA MET A 421 -23.19 -3.74 -2.92
C MET A 421 -22.10 -4.37 -3.81
N ALA A 422 -21.14 -5.08 -3.23
CA ALA A 422 -20.13 -5.84 -3.95
C ALA A 422 -20.74 -6.88 -4.90
N ALA A 423 -21.74 -7.65 -4.42
CA ALA A 423 -22.47 -8.61 -5.24
C ALA A 423 -23.26 -7.93 -6.38
N GLN A 424 -23.84 -6.76 -6.13
CA GLN A 424 -24.51 -5.98 -7.17
C GLN A 424 -23.53 -5.43 -8.21
N CYS A 425 -22.33 -5.02 -7.80
CA CYS A 425 -21.26 -4.60 -8.72
C CYS A 425 -20.82 -5.75 -9.63
N ARG A 426 -20.61 -6.96 -9.09
CA ARG A 426 -20.24 -8.17 -9.86
C ARG A 426 -21.29 -8.64 -10.87
N ALA A 427 -22.56 -8.29 -10.64
CA ALA A 427 -23.69 -8.77 -11.44
C ALA A 427 -23.98 -7.89 -12.68
N GLN A 428 -23.33 -6.74 -12.80
CA GLN A 428 -23.43 -5.81 -13.94
C GLN A 428 -22.30 -6.08 -14.92
#